data_AF-A0A9E2YVM5-F1
#
_entry.id   AF-A0A9E2YVM5-F1
#
_cell.length_a   1.000
_cell.length_b   1.000
_cell.length_c   1.000
_cell.angle_alpha   90.00
_cell.angle_beta   90.00
_cell.angle_gamma   90.00
#
_symmetry.space_group_name_H-M   'P 1'
#
loop_
_entity.id
_entity.type
_entity.pdbx_description
1 polymer ?
#
loop_
_entity_poly.entity_id
_entity_poly.type
_entity_poly.pdbx_seq_one_letter_code
_entity_poly.pdbx_strand_id
1 'polypeptide(L)'
;MQRLFEIVPPDRAPAAARVDVTKELNQLLRRLRQYRSETEWVDAVLDGAAQFAERAALFSFEDGKLQLRGRRNLEVSANLKFPVSERNAFAGAVSSRDVVIALRTPAEVGADLSTGDYKQRAYIVPIMNGERVVAALFAANDGQVDVNTLELISGVASIVLERHANTAQRVQIDMSAPARAANSEAEPVALPAWSRLNHAERMLHVRAQRFARVRVAEMQLASPEACRAAREQNNVYLFLKNEIDSAREAYRNQFMTSPTMIDYLHAELVRTAAEGDPSKLGAEYPGELG
;
A
#
# COMPACT_ATOMS: atom_id res chain seq x y z
N MET A 1 2.82 -9.90 63.92
CA MET A 1 2.09 -9.28 62.80
C MET A 1 3.05 -9.11 61.62
N GLN A 2 3.23 -10.12 60.78
CA GLN A 2 4.02 -10.00 59.54
C GLN A 2 3.44 -10.97 58.51
N ARG A 3 2.70 -10.43 57.54
CA ARG A 3 2.23 -11.15 56.35
C ARG A 3 3.41 -11.23 55.38
N LEU A 4 3.87 -12.44 55.07
CA LEU A 4 4.74 -12.69 53.92
C LEU A 4 3.92 -12.44 52.64
N PHE A 5 4.35 -11.49 51.82
CA PHE A 5 3.83 -11.33 50.47
C PHE A 5 4.37 -12.46 49.60
N GLU A 6 3.48 -13.32 49.14
CA GLU A 6 3.77 -14.33 48.12
C GLU A 6 4.00 -13.61 46.79
N ILE A 7 5.25 -13.58 46.33
CA ILE A 7 5.62 -13.01 45.03
C ILE A 7 5.17 -14.03 43.98
N VAL A 8 4.00 -13.80 43.38
CA VAL A 8 3.55 -14.53 42.19
C VAL A 8 4.56 -14.24 41.06
N PRO A 9 5.25 -15.25 40.50
CA PRO A 9 6.18 -15.02 39.41
C PRO A 9 5.42 -14.48 38.19
N PRO A 10 6.00 -13.53 37.42
CA PRO A 10 5.33 -12.99 36.25
C PRO A 10 5.05 -14.10 35.23
N ASP A 11 3.84 -14.09 34.67
CA ASP A 11 3.38 -15.04 33.68
C ASP A 11 4.32 -15.04 32.45
N ARG A 12 5.05 -16.15 32.26
CA ARG A 12 6.07 -16.30 31.20
C ARG A 12 5.48 -16.71 29.85
N ALA A 13 4.23 -17.17 29.82
CA ALA A 13 3.56 -17.64 28.61
C ALA A 13 3.41 -16.55 27.52
N PRO A 14 2.97 -15.31 27.82
CA PRO A 14 2.85 -14.27 26.78
C PRO A 14 4.21 -13.77 26.25
N ALA A 15 5.28 -13.87 27.05
CA ALA A 15 6.63 -13.53 26.59
C ALA A 15 7.19 -14.58 25.61
N ALA A 16 7.00 -15.87 25.91
CA ALA A 16 7.40 -16.97 25.04
C ALA A 16 6.68 -16.93 23.68
N ALA A 17 5.35 -16.72 23.69
CA ALA A 17 4.55 -16.59 22.46
C ALA A 17 5.03 -15.44 21.56
N ARG A 18 5.41 -14.29 22.13
CA ARG A 18 5.99 -13.17 21.36
C ARG A 18 7.33 -13.54 20.72
N VAL A 19 8.17 -14.29 21.43
CA VAL A 19 9.46 -14.75 20.92
C VAL A 19 9.26 -15.71 19.73
N ASP A 20 8.29 -16.62 19.84
CA ASP A 20 7.98 -17.56 18.76
C ASP A 20 7.50 -16.85 17.49
N VAL A 21 6.54 -15.92 17.61
CA VAL A 21 6.07 -15.11 16.47
C VAL A 21 7.23 -14.32 15.84
N THR A 22 8.09 -13.71 16.65
CA THR A 22 9.23 -12.95 16.16
C THR A 22 10.25 -13.84 15.45
N LYS A 23 10.43 -15.08 15.92
CA LYS A 23 11.30 -16.08 15.30
C LYS A 23 10.77 -16.50 13.93
N GLU A 24 9.47 -16.80 13.85
CA GLU A 24 8.79 -17.17 12.58
C GLU A 24 8.91 -16.03 11.54
N LEU A 25 8.59 -14.79 11.93
CA LEU A 25 8.72 -13.64 11.03
C LEU A 25 10.17 -13.43 10.55
N ASN A 26 11.16 -13.63 11.42
CA ASN A 26 12.56 -13.54 11.03
C ASN A 26 12.97 -14.66 10.07
N GLN A 27 12.47 -15.88 10.26
CA GLN A 27 12.72 -16.99 9.33
C GLN A 27 12.09 -16.72 7.96
N LEU A 28 10.85 -16.23 7.94
CA LEU A 28 10.17 -15.81 6.73
C LEU A 28 10.95 -14.72 5.97
N LEU A 29 11.42 -13.68 6.67
CA LEU A 29 12.23 -12.62 6.08
C LEU A 29 13.52 -13.16 5.44
N ARG A 30 14.18 -14.14 6.07
CA ARG A 30 15.38 -14.77 5.51
C ARG A 30 15.07 -15.54 4.23
N ARG A 31 13.98 -16.33 4.23
CA ARG A 31 13.50 -17.05 3.04
C ARG A 31 13.18 -16.09 1.91
N LEU A 32 12.40 -15.05 2.18
CA LEU A 32 12.06 -14.03 1.17
C LEU A 32 13.31 -13.37 0.60
N ARG A 33 14.31 -13.00 1.41
CA ARG A 33 15.55 -12.36 0.89
C ARG A 33 16.43 -13.26 0.04
N GLN A 34 16.26 -14.59 0.13
CA GLN A 34 17.15 -15.58 -0.49
C GLN A 34 16.48 -16.38 -1.61
N TYR A 35 15.24 -16.02 -1.98
CA TYR A 35 14.51 -16.68 -3.06
C TYR A 35 15.29 -16.64 -4.38
N ARG A 36 15.17 -17.70 -5.17
CA ARG A 36 15.85 -17.85 -6.47
C ARG A 36 14.89 -18.02 -7.64
N SER A 37 13.61 -18.24 -7.37
CA SER A 37 12.58 -18.39 -8.39
C SER A 37 11.26 -17.75 -7.96
N GLU A 38 10.41 -17.45 -8.93
CA GLU A 38 9.06 -16.96 -8.66
C GLU A 38 8.28 -17.92 -7.75
N THR A 39 8.36 -19.23 -8.01
CA THR A 39 7.70 -20.26 -7.19
C THR A 39 8.17 -20.23 -5.74
N GLU A 40 9.49 -20.13 -5.48
CA GLU A 40 10.02 -20.03 -4.12
C GLU A 40 9.54 -18.77 -3.40
N TRP A 41 9.43 -17.65 -4.11
CA TRP A 41 8.92 -16.40 -3.55
C TRP A 41 7.42 -16.52 -3.23
N VAL A 42 6.63 -17.04 -4.17
CA VAL A 42 5.19 -17.29 -4.00
C VAL A 42 4.95 -18.18 -2.79
N ASP A 43 5.69 -19.29 -2.67
CA ASP A 43 5.56 -20.22 -1.56
C ASP A 43 5.99 -19.60 -0.23
N ALA A 44 7.07 -18.81 -0.21
CA ALA A 44 7.48 -18.11 1.01
C ALA A 44 6.41 -17.13 1.49
N VAL A 45 5.83 -16.31 0.60
CA VAL A 45 4.74 -15.38 0.94
C VAL A 45 3.52 -16.14 1.47
N LEU A 46 3.12 -17.21 0.78
CA LEU A 46 1.93 -18.00 1.14
C LEU A 46 2.12 -18.78 2.45
N ASP A 47 3.29 -19.36 2.68
CA ASP A 47 3.59 -20.05 3.94
C ASP A 47 3.57 -19.07 5.12
N GLY A 48 4.10 -17.85 4.92
CA GLY A 48 4.02 -16.79 5.91
C GLY A 48 2.58 -16.37 6.19
N ALA A 49 1.80 -16.11 5.15
CA ALA A 49 0.39 -15.73 5.27
C ALA A 49 -0.44 -16.84 5.92
N ALA A 50 -0.16 -18.11 5.61
CA ALA A 50 -0.91 -19.26 6.11
C ALA A 50 -0.84 -19.45 7.63
N GLN A 51 0.14 -18.83 8.30
CA GLN A 51 0.22 -18.85 9.77
C GLN A 51 -0.79 -17.91 10.43
N PHE A 52 -1.27 -16.90 9.70
CA PHE A 52 -2.17 -15.84 10.20
C PHE A 52 -3.52 -15.83 9.48
N ALA A 53 -3.61 -16.54 8.36
CA ALA A 53 -4.83 -16.80 7.63
C ALA A 53 -4.94 -18.29 7.26
N GLU A 54 -6.07 -18.91 7.59
CA GLU A 54 -6.43 -20.27 7.22
C GLU A 54 -6.39 -20.45 5.70
N ARG A 55 -6.90 -19.48 4.94
CA ARG A 55 -6.98 -19.55 3.48
C ARG A 55 -6.22 -18.40 2.85
N ALA A 56 -5.31 -18.71 1.94
CA ALA A 56 -4.48 -17.71 1.27
C ALA A 56 -4.28 -18.04 -0.21
N ALA A 57 -4.27 -17.03 -1.07
CA ALA A 57 -3.93 -17.17 -2.48
C ALA A 57 -3.14 -15.97 -2.96
N LEU A 58 -2.18 -16.21 -3.85
CA LEU A 58 -1.34 -15.16 -4.41
C LEU A 58 -1.58 -15.06 -5.91
N PHE A 59 -1.88 -13.85 -6.37
CA PHE A 59 -2.16 -13.55 -7.76
C PHE A 59 -1.11 -12.59 -8.31
N SER A 60 -0.50 -12.90 -9.46
CA SER A 60 0.29 -11.91 -10.20
C SER A 60 -0.64 -10.97 -10.95
N PHE A 61 -0.27 -9.71 -11.10
CA PHE A 61 -1.04 -8.69 -11.81
C PHE A 61 -0.26 -8.16 -13.01
N GLU A 62 -0.80 -8.39 -14.21
CA GLU A 62 -0.21 -8.00 -15.49
C GLU A 62 -1.34 -7.71 -16.50
N ASP A 63 -1.19 -6.64 -17.28
CA ASP A 63 -2.14 -6.23 -18.33
C ASP A 63 -3.62 -6.21 -17.89
N GLY A 64 -3.87 -5.68 -16.68
CA GLY A 64 -5.21 -5.58 -16.12
C GLY A 64 -5.83 -6.92 -15.69
N LYS A 65 -5.05 -8.01 -15.66
CA LYS A 65 -5.52 -9.34 -15.28
C LYS A 65 -4.75 -9.86 -14.08
N LEU A 66 -5.48 -10.53 -13.17
CA LEU A 66 -4.89 -11.30 -12.09
C LEU A 66 -4.83 -12.78 -12.47
N GLN A 67 -3.70 -13.41 -12.21
CA GLN A 67 -3.49 -14.84 -12.46
C GLN A 67 -2.98 -15.52 -11.18
N LEU A 68 -3.66 -16.59 -10.77
CA LEU A 68 -3.28 -17.36 -9.59
C LEU A 68 -1.89 -17.96 -9.79
N ARG A 69 -1.00 -17.75 -8.82
CA ARG A 69 0.36 -18.31 -8.78
C ARG A 69 0.52 -19.38 -7.72
N GLY A 70 -0.27 -19.32 -6.65
CA GLY A 70 -0.27 -20.32 -5.59
C GLY A 70 -1.41 -20.10 -4.60
N ARG A 71 -1.69 -21.11 -3.79
CA ARG A 71 -2.76 -21.10 -2.78
C ARG A 71 -2.46 -22.02 -1.59
N ARG A 72 -3.16 -21.79 -0.48
CA ARG A 72 -3.23 -22.63 0.72
C ARG A 72 -4.69 -22.73 1.15
N ASN A 73 -5.16 -23.95 1.39
CA ASN A 73 -6.51 -24.27 1.87
C ASN A 73 -7.66 -23.57 1.10
N LEU A 74 -7.53 -23.49 -0.22
CA LEU A 74 -8.56 -22.97 -1.12
C LEU A 74 -8.85 -23.97 -2.23
N GLU A 75 -10.12 -24.16 -2.55
CA GLU A 75 -10.59 -25.07 -3.61
C GLU A 75 -10.96 -24.28 -4.88
N VAL A 76 -9.94 -23.72 -5.55
CA VAL A 76 -10.08 -23.00 -6.83
C VAL A 76 -9.36 -23.72 -7.99
N SER A 77 -9.57 -23.31 -9.23
CA SER A 77 -8.75 -23.81 -10.35
C SER A 77 -7.31 -23.34 -10.23
N ALA A 78 -6.32 -24.21 -10.48
CA ALA A 78 -4.91 -23.83 -10.48
C ALA A 78 -4.56 -22.77 -11.55
N ASN A 79 -5.36 -22.71 -12.63
CA ASN A 79 -5.19 -21.77 -13.73
C ASN A 79 -6.16 -20.58 -13.63
N LEU A 80 -6.72 -20.31 -12.44
CA LEU A 80 -7.66 -19.21 -12.24
C LEU A 80 -7.03 -17.88 -12.69
N LYS A 81 -7.69 -17.22 -13.64
CA LYS A 81 -7.31 -15.93 -14.20
C LYS A 81 -8.55 -15.10 -14.46
N PHE A 82 -8.51 -13.81 -14.14
CA PHE A 82 -9.65 -12.91 -14.30
C PHE A 82 -9.20 -11.46 -14.53
N PRO A 83 -9.95 -10.65 -15.28
CA PRO A 83 -9.78 -9.20 -15.34
C PRO A 83 -10.00 -8.56 -13.96
N VAL A 84 -9.14 -7.62 -13.57
CA VAL A 84 -9.24 -6.93 -12.28
C VAL A 84 -10.57 -6.17 -12.15
N SER A 85 -11.08 -5.64 -13.26
CA SER A 85 -12.34 -4.88 -13.32
C SER A 85 -13.59 -5.69 -12.97
N GLU A 86 -13.51 -7.03 -12.96
CA GLU A 86 -14.65 -7.89 -12.66
C GLU A 86 -14.81 -8.18 -11.15
N ARG A 87 -13.83 -7.80 -10.33
CA ARG A 87 -13.82 -8.14 -8.89
C ARG A 87 -13.48 -6.91 -8.06
N ASN A 88 -14.50 -6.31 -7.44
CA ASN A 88 -14.42 -5.00 -6.79
C ASN A 88 -13.32 -4.92 -5.73
N ALA A 89 -13.15 -5.96 -4.91
CA ALA A 89 -12.14 -5.96 -3.86
C ALA A 89 -10.72 -5.92 -4.42
N PHE A 90 -10.47 -6.65 -5.52
CA PHE A 90 -9.18 -6.64 -6.21
C PHE A 90 -8.93 -5.33 -6.95
N ALA A 91 -9.95 -4.78 -7.62
CA ALA A 91 -9.86 -3.46 -8.25
C ALA A 91 -9.58 -2.34 -7.24
N GLY A 92 -10.25 -2.40 -6.08
CA GLY A 92 -10.02 -1.52 -4.96
C GLY A 92 -8.56 -1.55 -4.51
N ALA A 93 -8.02 -2.74 -4.20
CA ALA A 93 -6.65 -2.87 -3.71
C ALA A 93 -5.60 -2.44 -4.74
N VAL A 94 -5.82 -2.75 -6.03
CA VAL A 94 -4.91 -2.35 -7.11
C VAL A 94 -4.90 -0.83 -7.31
N SER A 95 -6.08 -0.19 -7.28
CA SER A 95 -6.21 1.26 -7.50
C SER A 95 -5.78 2.09 -6.30
N SER A 96 -6.15 1.68 -5.09
CA SER A 96 -5.80 2.38 -3.85
C SER A 96 -4.35 2.16 -3.43
N ARG A 97 -3.74 1.04 -3.88
CA ARG A 97 -2.44 0.54 -3.40
C ARG A 97 -2.44 0.30 -1.89
N ASP A 98 -3.62 -0.02 -1.35
CA ASP A 98 -3.87 -0.21 0.07
C ASP A 98 -4.65 -1.52 0.29
N VAL A 99 -4.63 -2.03 1.52
CA VAL A 99 -5.39 -3.23 1.87
C VAL A 99 -6.89 -2.96 1.72
N VAL A 100 -7.59 -3.91 1.10
CA VAL A 100 -9.05 -3.88 0.99
C VAL A 100 -9.65 -5.03 1.78
N ILE A 101 -10.63 -4.71 2.62
CA ILE A 101 -11.41 -5.67 3.38
C ILE A 101 -12.81 -5.69 2.80
N ALA A 102 -13.21 -6.83 2.24
CA ALA A 102 -14.50 -6.98 1.56
C ALA A 102 -15.24 -8.23 2.03
N LEU A 103 -16.55 -8.27 1.78
CA LEU A 103 -17.32 -9.51 1.95
C LEU A 103 -16.93 -10.52 0.87
N ARG A 104 -16.98 -11.81 1.19
CA ARG A 104 -16.71 -12.89 0.21
C ARG A 104 -17.89 -13.16 -0.72
N THR A 105 -18.35 -12.14 -1.43
CA THR A 105 -19.44 -12.26 -2.42
C THR A 105 -18.90 -12.43 -3.84
N PRO A 106 -19.70 -12.94 -4.79
CA PRO A 106 -19.29 -13.01 -6.18
C PRO A 106 -18.89 -11.66 -6.80
N ALA A 107 -19.54 -10.55 -6.41
CA ALA A 107 -19.21 -9.21 -6.93
C ALA A 107 -17.85 -8.70 -6.42
N GLU A 108 -17.49 -9.07 -5.19
CA GLU A 108 -16.24 -8.61 -4.56
C GLU A 108 -15.04 -9.44 -4.99
N VAL A 109 -15.18 -10.77 -4.95
CA VAL A 109 -14.05 -11.71 -5.10
C VAL A 109 -14.26 -12.77 -6.18
N GLY A 110 -15.37 -12.75 -6.91
CA GLY A 110 -15.72 -13.77 -7.89
C GLY A 110 -16.28 -15.05 -7.26
N ALA A 111 -16.99 -15.85 -8.05
CA ALA A 111 -17.66 -17.07 -7.57
C ALA A 111 -16.66 -18.06 -6.92
N ASP A 112 -15.47 -18.22 -7.50
CA ASP A 112 -14.46 -19.19 -7.03
C ASP A 112 -13.93 -18.89 -5.62
N LEU A 113 -13.90 -17.61 -5.22
CA LEU A 113 -13.39 -17.18 -3.91
C LEU A 113 -14.52 -16.78 -2.95
N SER A 114 -15.76 -16.78 -3.43
CA SER A 114 -16.94 -16.43 -2.63
C SER A 114 -17.31 -17.52 -1.63
N THR A 115 -18.20 -17.17 -0.70
CA THR A 115 -18.82 -18.12 0.24
C THR A 115 -20.30 -17.75 0.42
N GLY A 116 -21.11 -18.72 0.83
CA GLY A 116 -22.52 -18.49 1.18
C GLY A 116 -22.69 -17.79 2.54
N ASP A 117 -21.63 -17.70 3.35
CA ASP A 117 -21.67 -17.04 4.65
C ASP A 117 -21.36 -15.53 4.52
N TYR A 118 -22.39 -14.72 4.77
CA TYR A 118 -22.36 -13.26 4.70
C TYR A 118 -21.49 -12.60 5.79
N LYS A 119 -20.98 -13.35 6.77
CA LYS A 119 -20.07 -12.82 7.79
C LYS A 119 -18.60 -12.93 7.39
N GLN A 120 -18.27 -13.76 6.41
CA GLN A 120 -16.89 -14.00 6.03
C GLN A 120 -16.32 -12.87 5.18
N ARG A 121 -15.11 -12.45 5.56
CA ARG A 121 -14.39 -11.38 4.89
C ARG A 121 -13.17 -11.92 4.15
N ALA A 122 -12.86 -11.26 3.04
CA ALA A 122 -11.61 -11.39 2.34
C ALA A 122 -10.76 -10.15 2.59
N TYR A 123 -9.46 -10.37 2.65
CA TYR A 123 -8.43 -9.35 2.79
C TYR A 123 -7.58 -9.40 1.53
N ILE A 124 -7.61 -8.32 0.75
CA ILE A 124 -6.82 -8.19 -0.46
C ILE A 124 -5.68 -7.23 -0.17
N VAL A 125 -4.47 -7.77 -0.04
CA VAL A 125 -3.27 -7.00 0.28
C VAL A 125 -2.42 -6.86 -0.98
N PRO A 126 -2.22 -5.63 -1.51
CA PRO A 126 -1.40 -5.44 -2.70
C PRO A 126 0.08 -5.68 -2.40
N ILE A 127 0.79 -6.24 -3.38
CA ILE A 127 2.24 -6.36 -3.37
C ILE A 127 2.80 -5.46 -4.48
N MET A 128 3.75 -4.63 -4.07
CA MET A 128 4.28 -3.54 -4.86
C MET A 128 5.64 -3.89 -5.46
N ASN A 129 5.93 -3.31 -6.62
CA ASN A 129 7.29 -3.12 -7.12
C ASN A 129 7.44 -1.64 -7.46
N GLY A 130 8.14 -0.89 -6.58
CA GLY A 130 8.08 0.57 -6.57
C GLY A 130 6.63 1.04 -6.31
N GLU A 131 6.11 1.88 -7.20
CA GLU A 131 4.73 2.39 -7.09
C GLU A 131 3.66 1.53 -7.78
N ARG A 132 4.07 0.47 -8.48
CA ARG A 132 3.17 -0.38 -9.24
C ARG A 132 2.75 -1.59 -8.42
N VAL A 133 1.45 -1.87 -8.36
CA VAL A 133 0.95 -3.16 -7.87
C VAL A 133 1.32 -4.22 -8.90
N VAL A 134 2.00 -5.28 -8.49
CA VAL A 134 2.44 -6.37 -9.38
C VAL A 134 1.90 -7.73 -8.95
N ALA A 135 1.35 -7.81 -7.74
CA ALA A 135 0.63 -8.98 -7.25
C ALA A 135 -0.37 -8.56 -6.18
N ALA A 136 -1.30 -9.46 -5.84
CA ALA A 136 -2.23 -9.30 -4.74
C ALA A 136 -2.31 -10.60 -3.94
N LEU A 137 -2.20 -10.48 -2.62
CA LEU A 137 -2.46 -11.55 -1.66
C LEU A 137 -3.93 -11.51 -1.26
N PHE A 138 -4.66 -12.59 -1.53
CA PHE A 138 -5.95 -12.87 -0.93
C PHE A 138 -5.75 -13.66 0.36
N ALA A 139 -6.44 -13.27 1.43
CA ALA A 139 -6.52 -14.02 2.67
C ALA A 139 -7.95 -14.06 3.22
N ALA A 140 -8.33 -15.16 3.88
CA ALA A 140 -9.63 -15.31 4.54
C ALA A 140 -9.58 -16.35 5.67
N ASN A 141 -10.34 -16.10 6.74
CA ASN A 141 -10.58 -17.04 7.85
C ASN A 141 -12.08 -17.16 8.11
N ASP A 142 -12.47 -18.24 8.79
CA ASP A 142 -13.79 -18.34 9.42
C ASP A 142 -13.89 -17.47 10.70
N GLY A 143 -12.76 -16.96 11.20
CA GLY A 143 -12.64 -16.05 12.34
C GLY A 143 -11.91 -14.75 12.03
N GLN A 144 -11.20 -14.19 13.01
CA GLN A 144 -10.40 -12.99 12.81
C GLN A 144 -9.12 -13.31 12.02
N VAL A 145 -8.73 -12.37 11.16
CA VAL A 145 -7.44 -12.36 10.46
C VAL A 145 -6.60 -11.24 11.06
N ASP A 146 -5.33 -11.50 11.35
CA ASP A 146 -4.38 -10.46 11.73
C ASP A 146 -3.88 -9.71 10.49
N VAL A 147 -4.61 -8.65 10.14
CA VAL A 147 -4.34 -7.83 8.96
C VAL A 147 -2.96 -7.16 9.03
N ASN A 148 -2.54 -6.70 10.21
CA ASN A 148 -1.27 -6.02 10.39
C ASN A 148 -0.10 -6.93 10.01
N THR A 149 -0.20 -8.20 10.37
CA THR A 149 0.83 -9.19 10.02
C THR A 149 0.81 -9.50 8.52
N LEU A 150 -0.37 -9.58 7.88
CA LEU A 150 -0.45 -9.75 6.43
C LEU A 150 0.13 -8.56 5.65
N GLU A 151 -0.12 -7.33 6.10
CA GLU A 151 0.47 -6.11 5.55
C GLU A 151 2.00 -6.10 5.73
N LEU A 152 2.50 -6.50 6.90
CA LEU A 152 3.93 -6.60 7.14
C LEU A 152 4.59 -7.61 6.19
N ILE A 153 4.02 -8.81 6.04
CA ILE A 153 4.52 -9.85 5.13
C ILE A 153 4.51 -9.34 3.69
N SER A 154 3.41 -8.75 3.25
CA SER A 154 3.25 -8.22 1.88
C SER A 154 4.19 -7.05 1.61
N GLY A 155 4.43 -6.18 2.61
CA GLY A 155 5.38 -5.08 2.53
C GLY A 155 6.83 -5.58 2.41
N VAL A 156 7.22 -6.57 3.20
CA VAL A 156 8.53 -7.22 3.06
C VAL A 156 8.68 -7.88 1.69
N ALA A 157 7.66 -8.60 1.25
CA ALA A 157 7.65 -9.25 -0.06
C ALA A 157 7.82 -8.21 -1.19
N SER A 158 7.15 -7.05 -1.08
CA SER A 158 7.27 -5.92 -2.01
C SER A 158 8.69 -5.35 -2.06
N ILE A 159 9.29 -5.06 -0.89
CA ILE A 159 10.65 -4.49 -0.79
C ILE A 159 11.69 -5.44 -1.39
N VAL A 160 11.55 -6.73 -1.09
CA VAL A 160 12.46 -7.77 -1.59
C VAL A 160 12.34 -7.90 -3.12
N LEU A 161 11.12 -7.88 -3.64
CA LEU A 161 10.84 -7.97 -5.07
C LEU A 161 11.43 -6.77 -5.83
N GLU A 162 11.24 -5.55 -5.30
CA GLU A 162 11.82 -4.31 -5.85
C GLU A 162 13.35 -4.39 -5.91
N ARG A 163 14.00 -4.86 -4.84
CA ARG A 163 15.46 -5.00 -4.80
C ARG A 163 15.96 -5.99 -5.85
N HIS A 164 15.29 -7.13 -6.01
CA HIS A 164 15.73 -8.17 -6.95
C HIS A 164 15.53 -7.72 -8.41
N ALA A 165 14.39 -7.08 -8.73
CA ALA A 165 14.15 -6.48 -10.04
C ALA A 165 15.22 -5.43 -10.40
N ASN A 166 15.55 -4.55 -9.44
CA ASN A 166 16.59 -3.53 -9.62
C ASN A 166 18.01 -4.13 -9.72
N THR A 167 18.27 -5.26 -9.06
CA THR A 167 19.58 -5.94 -9.14
C THR A 167 19.75 -6.61 -10.50
N ALA A 168 18.70 -7.27 -11.02
CA ALA A 168 18.69 -7.84 -12.36
C ALA A 168 18.89 -6.76 -13.45
N GLN A 169 18.24 -5.60 -13.32
CA GLN A 169 18.44 -4.47 -14.22
C GLN A 169 19.85 -3.86 -14.12
N ARG A 170 20.45 -3.80 -12.93
CA ARG A 170 21.82 -3.27 -12.75
C ARG A 170 22.89 -4.19 -13.35
N VAL A 171 22.77 -5.51 -13.19
CA VAL A 171 23.70 -6.48 -13.77
C VAL A 171 23.65 -6.48 -15.31
N GLN A 172 22.48 -6.15 -15.90
CA GLN A 172 22.34 -6.00 -17.34
C GLN A 172 23.03 -4.75 -17.93
N ILE A 173 23.34 -3.74 -17.11
CA ILE A 173 24.00 -2.50 -17.57
C ILE A 173 25.54 -2.64 -17.60
N ASP A 174 26.13 -3.60 -16.88
CA ASP A 174 27.59 -3.77 -16.76
C ASP A 174 28.20 -4.84 -17.69
N MET A 175 27.40 -5.52 -18.52
CA MET A 175 27.91 -6.52 -19.46
C MET A 175 27.32 -6.31 -20.85
N SER A 176 27.87 -5.34 -21.60
CA SER A 176 28.12 -5.39 -23.06
C SER A 176 28.35 -3.99 -23.63
N ALA A 177 29.59 -3.69 -24.00
CA ALA A 177 29.88 -2.85 -25.16
C ALA A 177 31.09 -3.47 -25.89
N PRO A 178 31.17 -3.44 -27.25
CA PRO A 178 30.57 -2.42 -28.09
C PRO A 178 29.76 -2.87 -29.33
N ALA A 179 28.90 -1.94 -29.76
CA ALA A 179 28.47 -1.55 -31.11
C ALA A 179 27.80 -2.56 -32.08
N ARG A 180 26.52 -2.30 -32.39
CA ARG A 180 26.12 -2.00 -33.78
C ARG A 180 24.83 -1.16 -33.85
N ALA A 181 24.90 -0.13 -34.69
CA ALA A 181 23.86 0.86 -34.92
C ALA A 181 22.56 0.26 -35.47
N ALA A 182 21.43 0.72 -34.95
CA ALA A 182 20.18 0.87 -35.68
C ALA A 182 19.37 1.99 -35.01
N ASN A 183 19.05 3.01 -35.80
CA ASN A 183 18.26 4.17 -35.44
C ASN A 183 16.91 3.75 -34.82
N SER A 184 16.61 4.30 -33.66
CA SER A 184 15.25 4.64 -33.24
C SER A 184 15.38 5.80 -32.26
N GLU A 185 15.09 7.00 -32.74
CA GLU A 185 14.81 8.17 -31.92
C GLU A 185 13.57 7.88 -31.08
N ALA A 186 13.77 7.32 -29.90
CA ALA A 186 12.87 7.49 -28.78
C ALA A 186 13.61 8.43 -27.82
N GLU A 187 13.10 9.66 -27.68
CA GLU A 187 13.57 10.59 -26.66
C GLU A 187 13.66 9.86 -25.31
N PRO A 188 14.77 9.97 -24.57
CA PRO A 188 14.88 9.34 -23.27
C PRO A 188 13.79 9.93 -22.36
N VAL A 189 12.87 9.08 -21.88
CA VAL A 189 11.96 9.42 -20.79
C VAL A 189 12.83 9.83 -19.62
N ALA A 190 12.99 11.13 -19.43
CA ALA A 190 13.73 11.68 -18.31
C ALA A 190 13.03 11.19 -17.04
N LEU A 191 13.72 10.33 -16.28
CA LEU A 191 13.26 9.91 -14.97
C LEU A 191 12.91 11.17 -14.15
N PRO A 192 11.78 11.19 -13.43
CA PRO A 192 11.43 12.33 -12.59
C PRO A 192 12.59 12.69 -11.65
N ALA A 193 12.80 13.97 -11.40
CA ALA A 193 13.95 14.49 -10.63
C ALA A 193 14.11 13.84 -9.23
N TRP A 194 13.03 13.27 -8.67
CA TRP A 194 13.02 12.59 -7.38
C TRP A 194 13.67 11.20 -7.38
N SER A 195 13.94 10.60 -8.54
CA SER A 195 14.67 9.32 -8.69
C SER A 195 16.13 9.38 -8.20
N ARG A 196 16.64 10.58 -7.90
CA ARG A 196 17.99 10.86 -7.38
C ARG A 196 18.05 11.12 -5.86
N LEU A 197 16.93 11.07 -5.14
CA LEU A 197 16.84 11.45 -3.73
C LEU A 197 17.36 10.37 -2.78
N ASN A 198 18.04 10.78 -1.72
CA ASN A 198 18.54 9.86 -0.70
C ASN A 198 17.35 9.25 0.10
N HIS A 199 17.60 8.17 0.86
CA HIS A 199 16.54 7.45 1.57
C HIS A 199 15.81 8.32 2.61
N ALA A 200 16.50 9.24 3.28
CA ALA A 200 15.91 10.13 4.27
C ALA A 200 14.96 11.16 3.63
N GLU A 201 15.35 11.71 2.48
CA GLU A 201 14.50 12.59 1.66
C GLU A 201 13.27 11.85 1.15
N ARG A 202 13.42 10.64 0.59
CA ARG A 202 12.27 9.82 0.16
C ARG A 202 11.28 9.57 1.29
N MET A 203 11.78 9.28 2.50
CA MET A 203 10.90 9.13 3.66
C MET A 203 10.25 10.43 4.12
N LEU A 204 10.91 11.57 3.96
CA LEU A 204 10.32 12.88 4.22
C LEU A 204 9.15 13.17 3.27
N HIS A 205 9.30 12.85 1.97
CA HIS A 205 8.24 12.97 0.97
C HIS A 205 7.02 12.08 1.28
N VAL A 206 7.24 10.81 1.64
CA VAL A 206 6.15 9.90 2.02
C VAL A 206 5.39 10.42 3.26
N ARG A 207 6.11 10.94 4.27
CA ARG A 207 5.47 11.56 5.44
C ARG A 207 4.66 12.79 5.07
N ALA A 208 5.18 13.64 4.20
CA ALA A 208 4.49 14.83 3.71
C ALA A 208 3.20 14.47 2.95
N GLN A 209 3.23 13.44 2.11
CA GLN A 209 2.05 12.95 1.39
C GLN A 209 1.00 12.37 2.35
N ARG A 210 1.41 11.58 3.34
CA ARG A 210 0.50 11.04 4.37
C ARG A 210 -0.14 12.16 5.19
N PHE A 211 0.66 13.13 5.60
CA PHE A 211 0.17 14.30 6.32
C PHE A 211 -0.89 15.05 5.51
N ALA A 212 -0.64 15.32 4.22
CA ALA A 212 -1.60 15.97 3.34
C ALA A 212 -2.93 15.23 3.27
N ARG A 213 -2.90 13.91 3.00
CA ARG A 213 -4.10 13.05 2.94
C ARG A 213 -4.90 13.08 4.24
N VAL A 214 -4.22 12.95 5.39
CA VAL A 214 -4.87 12.95 6.70
C VAL A 214 -5.53 14.30 6.96
N ARG A 215 -4.80 15.41 6.77
CA ARG A 215 -5.35 16.75 7.04
C ARG A 215 -6.57 17.07 6.19
N VAL A 216 -6.57 16.72 4.90
CA VAL A 216 -7.73 16.98 4.04
C VAL A 216 -8.91 16.05 4.39
N ALA A 217 -8.65 14.79 4.76
CA ALA A 217 -9.70 13.91 5.27
C ALA A 217 -10.31 14.41 6.59
N GLU A 218 -9.50 14.93 7.51
CA GLU A 218 -9.96 15.56 8.75
C GLU A 218 -10.86 16.77 8.48
N MET A 219 -10.49 17.64 7.53
CA MET A 219 -11.34 18.77 7.12
C MET A 219 -12.72 18.31 6.62
N GLN A 220 -12.73 17.28 5.78
CA GLN A 220 -13.96 16.73 5.21
C GLN A 220 -14.87 16.09 6.26
N LEU A 221 -14.28 15.41 7.24
CA LEU A 221 -15.00 14.77 8.34
C LEU A 221 -15.49 15.78 9.37
N ALA A 222 -14.71 16.81 9.67
CA ALA A 222 -15.05 17.81 10.68
C ALA A 222 -16.20 18.72 10.22
N SER A 223 -16.33 18.99 8.92
CA SER A 223 -17.36 19.89 8.39
C SER A 223 -17.92 19.45 7.03
N PRO A 224 -18.76 18.41 6.99
CA PRO A 224 -19.36 17.90 5.75
C PRO A 224 -20.25 18.92 5.04
N GLU A 225 -20.92 19.80 5.79
CA GLU A 225 -21.78 20.86 5.24
C GLU A 225 -20.96 21.96 4.55
N ALA A 226 -19.87 22.41 5.18
CA ALA A 226 -18.93 23.37 4.57
C ALA A 226 -18.32 22.80 3.29
N CYS A 227 -17.99 21.50 3.26
CA CYS A 227 -17.49 20.82 2.06
C CYS A 227 -18.52 20.73 0.93
N ARG A 228 -19.81 20.68 1.25
CA ARG A 228 -20.89 20.69 0.25
C ARG A 228 -21.06 22.08 -0.33
N ALA A 229 -21.16 23.09 0.54
CA ALA A 229 -21.26 24.50 0.14
C ALA A 229 -20.05 24.94 -0.70
N ALA A 230 -18.84 24.51 -0.33
CA ALA A 230 -17.61 24.71 -1.09
C ALA A 230 -17.70 24.23 -2.54
N ARG A 231 -18.26 23.03 -2.75
CA ARG A 231 -18.43 22.44 -4.08
C ARG A 231 -19.50 23.14 -4.89
N GLU A 232 -20.62 23.46 -4.26
CA GLU A 232 -21.73 24.19 -4.91
C GLU A 232 -21.29 25.59 -5.35
N GLN A 233 -20.43 26.25 -4.58
CA GLN A 233 -19.95 27.61 -4.87
C GLN A 233 -18.60 27.65 -5.60
N ASN A 234 -18.01 26.49 -5.93
CA ASN A 234 -16.68 26.37 -6.54
C ASN A 234 -15.60 27.21 -5.81
N ASN A 235 -15.65 27.22 -4.47
CA ASN A 235 -14.74 28.01 -3.65
C ASN A 235 -14.39 27.29 -2.35
N VAL A 236 -13.55 26.26 -2.45
CA VAL A 236 -13.13 25.44 -1.30
C VAL A 236 -12.43 26.27 -0.22
N TYR A 237 -11.60 27.24 -0.62
CA TYR A 237 -10.83 28.03 0.32
C TYR A 237 -11.70 28.90 1.22
N LEU A 238 -12.74 29.52 0.69
CA LEU A 238 -13.64 30.37 1.47
C LEU A 238 -14.28 29.62 2.65
N PHE A 239 -14.73 28.38 2.41
CA PHE A 239 -15.47 27.59 3.40
C PHE A 239 -14.61 26.83 4.40
N LEU A 240 -13.36 26.53 4.06
CA LEU A 240 -12.42 25.77 4.90
C LEU A 240 -11.16 26.58 5.22
N LYS A 241 -11.28 27.92 5.22
CA LYS A 241 -10.13 28.83 5.25
C LYS A 241 -9.22 28.57 6.44
N ASN A 242 -9.78 28.50 7.64
CA ASN A 242 -9.00 28.35 8.88
C ASN A 242 -8.26 27.02 8.91
N GLU A 243 -8.92 25.95 8.49
CA GLU A 243 -8.37 24.60 8.48
C GLU A 243 -7.28 24.48 7.41
N ILE A 244 -7.51 25.03 6.21
CA ILE A 244 -6.54 25.04 5.11
C ILE A 244 -5.33 25.88 5.50
N ASP A 245 -5.50 27.08 6.06
CA ASP A 245 -4.38 27.94 6.47
C ASP A 245 -3.55 27.27 7.57
N SER A 246 -4.21 26.67 8.57
CA SER A 246 -3.54 25.89 9.63
C SER A 246 -2.77 24.70 9.05
N ALA A 247 -3.36 23.94 8.12
CA ALA A 247 -2.69 22.82 7.48
C ALA A 247 -1.51 23.28 6.62
N ARG A 248 -1.63 24.40 5.89
CA ARG A 248 -0.56 25.00 5.08
C ARG A 248 0.62 25.44 5.95
N GLU A 249 0.36 26.07 7.08
CA GLU A 249 1.40 26.48 8.01
C GLU A 249 2.13 25.27 8.60
N ALA A 250 1.39 24.28 9.08
CA ALA A 250 1.97 23.04 9.60
C ALA A 250 2.79 22.29 8.53
N TYR A 251 2.29 22.23 7.30
CA TYR A 251 2.99 21.61 6.18
C TYR A 251 4.30 22.31 5.85
N ARG A 252 4.26 23.65 5.74
CA ARG A 252 5.43 24.48 5.48
C ARG A 252 6.51 24.25 6.54
N ASN A 253 6.12 24.29 7.81
CA ASN A 253 7.05 24.14 8.93
C ASN A 253 7.69 22.73 9.00
N GLN A 254 6.95 21.69 8.64
CA GLN A 254 7.42 20.30 8.79
C GLN A 254 8.15 19.76 7.55
N PHE A 255 7.76 20.17 6.34
CA PHE A 255 8.19 19.50 5.10
C PHE A 255 8.89 20.42 4.10
N MET A 256 8.53 21.71 4.04
CA MET A 256 9.16 22.68 3.10
C MET A 256 10.55 23.16 3.56
N THR A 257 11.20 22.39 4.44
CA THR A 257 12.60 22.58 4.82
C THR A 257 13.57 21.89 3.84
N SER A 258 13.07 21.00 2.99
CA SER A 258 13.85 20.37 1.92
C SER A 258 13.61 21.07 0.58
N PRO A 259 14.67 21.43 -0.19
CA PRO A 259 14.55 22.05 -1.51
C PRO A 259 13.94 21.13 -2.58
N THR A 260 13.79 19.84 -2.26
CA THR A 260 13.20 18.84 -3.17
C THR A 260 11.72 18.62 -2.91
N MET A 261 11.19 19.14 -1.79
CA MET A 261 9.81 18.93 -1.37
C MET A 261 8.85 19.64 -2.32
N ILE A 262 7.71 19.01 -2.58
CA ILE A 262 6.62 19.58 -3.39
C ILE A 262 5.38 19.73 -2.51
N ASP A 263 4.46 20.62 -2.89
CA ASP A 263 3.25 20.88 -2.11
C ASP A 263 2.20 19.76 -2.28
N TYR A 264 2.43 18.64 -1.58
CA TYR A 264 1.47 17.53 -1.55
C TYR A 264 0.13 17.94 -0.93
N LEU A 265 0.09 18.99 -0.10
CA LEU A 265 -1.15 19.49 0.48
C LEU A 265 -2.00 20.21 -0.57
N HIS A 266 -1.40 21.04 -1.42
CA HIS A 266 -2.09 21.61 -2.57
C HIS A 266 -2.64 20.52 -3.50
N ALA A 267 -1.78 19.57 -3.88
CA ALA A 267 -2.19 18.45 -4.75
C ALA A 267 -3.35 17.62 -4.15
N GLU A 268 -3.37 17.45 -2.83
CA GLU A 268 -4.45 16.76 -2.13
C GLU A 268 -5.76 17.57 -2.13
N LEU A 269 -5.69 18.88 -1.85
CA LEU A 269 -6.83 19.78 -1.86
C LEU A 269 -7.48 19.83 -3.25
N VAL A 270 -6.68 19.98 -4.31
CA VAL A 270 -7.17 19.93 -5.69
C VAL A 270 -7.85 18.61 -5.97
N ARG A 271 -7.17 17.49 -5.69
CA ARG A 271 -7.68 16.16 -6.05
C ARG A 271 -8.97 15.79 -5.33
N THR A 272 -9.11 16.16 -4.05
CA THR A 272 -10.18 15.63 -3.20
C THR A 272 -11.27 16.66 -2.87
N ALA A 273 -10.87 17.84 -2.39
CA ALA A 273 -11.82 18.89 -2.03
C ALA A 273 -12.32 19.66 -3.26
N ALA A 274 -11.44 19.85 -4.26
CA ALA A 274 -11.73 20.55 -5.51
C ALA A 274 -12.05 19.60 -6.69
N GLU A 275 -12.20 18.29 -6.45
CA GLU A 275 -12.59 17.28 -7.45
C GLU A 275 -11.70 17.22 -8.70
N GLY A 276 -10.42 17.53 -8.53
CA GLY A 276 -9.41 17.55 -9.60
C GLY A 276 -9.30 18.89 -10.34
N ASP A 277 -10.13 19.89 -10.00
CA ASP A 277 -10.13 21.21 -10.65
C ASP A 277 -9.57 22.29 -9.71
N PRO A 278 -8.34 22.79 -9.95
CA PRO A 278 -7.71 23.80 -9.09
C PRO A 278 -8.45 25.14 -9.09
N SER A 279 -9.25 25.45 -10.12
CA SER A 279 -10.03 26.70 -10.16
C SER A 279 -11.11 26.74 -9.07
N LYS A 280 -11.59 25.58 -8.63
CA LYS A 280 -12.57 25.43 -7.54
C LYS A 280 -12.00 25.70 -6.15
N LEU A 281 -10.68 25.87 -6.01
CA LEU A 281 -10.11 26.30 -4.73
C LEU A 281 -10.51 27.75 -4.38
N GLY A 282 -10.89 28.55 -5.37
CA GLY A 282 -11.32 29.93 -5.18
C GLY A 282 -10.20 30.94 -5.41
N ALA A 283 -10.56 32.14 -5.87
CA ALA A 283 -9.61 33.17 -6.29
C ALA A 283 -8.72 33.71 -5.15
N GLU A 284 -9.17 33.59 -3.90
CA GLU A 284 -8.40 34.01 -2.72
C GLU A 284 -7.44 32.91 -2.22
N TYR A 285 -7.49 31.71 -2.79
CA TYR A 285 -6.55 30.65 -2.43
C TYR A 285 -5.12 31.10 -2.81
N PRO A 286 -4.15 31.10 -1.87
CA PRO A 286 -2.83 31.68 -2.12
C PRO A 286 -1.93 30.91 -3.11
N GLY A 287 -2.42 29.83 -3.71
CA GLY A 287 -1.66 28.96 -4.60
C GLY A 287 -0.78 27.95 -3.87
N GLU A 288 0.01 27.22 -4.66
CA GLU A 288 1.01 26.27 -4.16
C GLU A 288 2.01 26.95 -3.21
N LEU A 289 2.42 26.22 -2.17
CA LEU A 289 3.52 26.62 -1.31
C LEU A 289 4.83 26.52 -2.09
N GLY A 290 5.55 27.64 -2.18
CA GLY A 290 6.92 27.75 -2.70
C GLY A 290 7.95 27.98 -1.61
#